data_AF-A0A2E8JS11-F1
#
_entry.id   AF-A0A2E8JS11-F1
#
_cell.length_a   1.000
_cell.length_b   1.000
_cell.length_c   1.000
_cell.angle_alpha   90.00
_cell.angle_beta   90.00
_cell.angle_gamma   90.00
#
_symmetry.space_group_name_H-M   'P 1'
#
loop_
_entity.id
_entity.type
_entity.pdbx_description
1 polymer ?
#
loop_
_entity_poly.entity_id
_entity_poly.type
_entity_poly.pdbx_seq_one_letter_code
_entity_poly.pdbx_strand_id
1 'polypeptide(L)'
;MQKLSDLIRQAKQKAVEAQEARMRVEEALKAALTKLLPVGTVFNLNDRRNRDFPEYLRSVHTIGGKDHGSKTFRIEEITRVIFDPRNPELATWEAKATAVSEKTGKDLNARVAHSANNHGTFVRISGSLCVTTSPDEPIESQLARMIETFERKH
;
A
#
# COMPACT_ATOMS: atom_id res chain seq x y z
N MET A 1 -42.93 -0.95 -21.04
CA MET A 1 -41.96 -0.37 -20.08
C MET A 1 -41.17 -1.40 -19.25
N GLN A 2 -41.51 -2.71 -19.29
CA GLN A 2 -40.80 -3.79 -18.58
C GLN A 2 -39.28 -3.89 -18.82
N LYS A 3 -38.81 -3.58 -20.05
CA LYS A 3 -37.41 -3.77 -20.44
C LYS A 3 -36.42 -2.85 -19.71
N LEU A 4 -36.83 -1.63 -19.34
CA LEU A 4 -35.94 -0.67 -18.70
C LEU A 4 -35.71 -1.01 -17.22
N SER A 5 -36.74 -1.45 -16.51
CA SER A 5 -36.62 -1.89 -15.11
C SER A 5 -35.72 -3.11 -14.96
N ASP A 6 -35.80 -4.05 -15.90
CA ASP A 6 -34.95 -5.24 -15.91
C ASP A 6 -33.49 -4.89 -16.20
N LEU A 7 -33.23 -3.97 -17.14
CA LEU A 7 -31.89 -3.45 -17.41
C LEU A 7 -31.29 -2.72 -16.21
N ILE A 8 -32.08 -1.87 -15.52
CA ILE A 8 -31.63 -1.18 -14.30
C ILE A 8 -31.29 -2.20 -13.21
N ARG A 9 -32.11 -3.24 -13.04
CA ARG A 9 -31.85 -4.31 -12.06
C ARG A 9 -30.56 -5.07 -12.38
N GLN A 10 -30.35 -5.44 -13.63
CA GLN A 10 -29.12 -6.10 -14.07
C GLN A 10 -27.88 -5.21 -13.89
N ALA A 11 -27.98 -3.92 -14.22
CA ALA A 11 -26.88 -2.98 -14.04
C ALA A 11 -26.50 -2.84 -12.55
N LYS A 12 -27.50 -2.77 -11.65
CA LYS A 12 -27.25 -2.74 -10.20
C LYS A 12 -26.56 -4.00 -9.71
N GLN A 13 -27.01 -5.18 -10.16
CA GLN A 13 -26.42 -6.45 -9.79
C GLN A 13 -24.94 -6.53 -10.20
N LYS A 14 -24.63 -6.17 -11.45
CA LYS A 14 -23.25 -6.12 -11.95
C LYS A 14 -22.39 -5.11 -11.20
N ALA A 15 -22.95 -3.98 -10.76
CA ALA A 15 -22.22 -3.00 -9.96
C ALA A 15 -21.85 -3.55 -8.58
N VAL A 16 -22.73 -4.34 -7.95
CA VAL A 16 -22.44 -5.02 -6.67
C VAL A 16 -21.34 -6.06 -6.88
N GLU A 17 -21.46 -6.92 -7.90
CA GLU A 17 -20.46 -7.94 -8.22
C GLU A 17 -19.08 -7.33 -8.50
N ALA A 18 -19.03 -6.23 -9.26
CA ALA A 18 -17.79 -5.51 -9.54
C ALA A 18 -17.18 -4.91 -8.26
N GLN A 19 -18.01 -4.39 -7.35
CA GLN A 19 -17.54 -3.87 -6.06
C GLN A 19 -16.99 -4.97 -5.16
N GLU A 20 -17.64 -6.13 -5.11
CA GLU A 20 -17.13 -7.30 -4.37
C GLU A 20 -15.81 -7.80 -4.92
N ALA A 21 -15.69 -7.93 -6.25
CA ALA A 21 -14.45 -8.32 -6.90
C ALA A 21 -13.31 -7.34 -6.57
N ARG A 22 -13.59 -6.03 -6.61
CA ARG A 22 -12.63 -4.99 -6.23
C ARG A 22 -12.16 -5.16 -4.79
N MET A 23 -13.06 -5.38 -3.83
CA MET A 23 -12.68 -5.56 -2.42
C MET A 23 -11.77 -6.77 -2.23
N ARG A 24 -12.03 -7.88 -2.94
CA ARG A 24 -11.17 -9.08 -2.88
C ARG A 24 -9.76 -8.79 -3.42
N VAL A 25 -9.65 -8.01 -4.50
CA VAL A 25 -8.35 -7.60 -5.04
C VAL A 25 -7.61 -6.68 -4.05
N GLU A 26 -8.30 -5.71 -3.46
CA GLU A 26 -7.71 -4.81 -2.44
C GLU A 26 -7.20 -5.59 -1.23
N GLU A 27 -7.94 -6.60 -0.77
CA GLU A 27 -7.54 -7.47 0.34
C GLU A 27 -6.32 -8.34 -0.01
N ALA A 28 -6.32 -8.96 -1.20
CA ALA A 28 -5.18 -9.75 -1.68
C ALA A 28 -3.91 -8.90 -1.83
N LEU A 29 -4.03 -7.70 -2.39
CA LEU A 29 -2.92 -6.76 -2.51
C LEU A 29 -2.42 -6.28 -1.14
N LYS A 30 -3.32 -6.02 -0.18
CA LYS A 30 -2.94 -5.68 1.19
C LYS A 30 -2.18 -6.81 1.87
N ALA A 31 -2.62 -8.06 1.70
CA ALA A 31 -1.95 -9.23 2.25
C ALA A 31 -0.56 -9.42 1.61
N ALA A 32 -0.45 -9.28 0.29
CA ALA A 32 0.82 -9.34 -0.42
C ALA A 32 1.78 -8.22 0.04
N LEU A 33 1.29 -6.98 0.12
CA LEU A 33 2.09 -5.85 0.57
C LEU A 33 2.56 -6.01 2.02
N THR A 34 1.73 -6.56 2.90
CA THR A 34 2.11 -6.81 4.30
C THR A 34 3.23 -7.84 4.41
N LYS A 35 3.29 -8.82 3.49
CA LYS A 35 4.40 -9.78 3.41
C LYS A 35 5.67 -9.15 2.83
N LEU A 36 5.53 -8.28 1.83
CA LEU A 36 6.65 -7.60 1.17
C LEU A 36 7.25 -6.46 2.02
N LEU A 37 6.42 -5.78 2.81
CA LEU A 37 6.76 -4.75 3.78
C LEU A 37 6.32 -5.19 5.18
N PRO A 38 7.03 -6.15 5.79
CA PRO A 38 6.71 -6.59 7.14
C PRO A 38 6.83 -5.44 8.14
N VAL A 39 6.09 -5.56 9.24
CA VAL A 39 6.20 -4.65 10.38
C VAL A 39 7.66 -4.56 10.82
N GLY A 40 8.14 -3.34 11.03
CA GLY A 40 9.53 -3.06 11.37
C GLY A 40 10.41 -2.68 10.18
N THR A 41 9.94 -2.82 8.94
CA THR A 41 10.69 -2.40 7.74
C THR A 41 10.99 -0.91 7.81
N VAL A 42 12.27 -0.55 7.66
CA VAL A 42 12.73 0.84 7.64
C VAL A 42 13.14 1.22 6.23
N PHE A 43 12.64 2.35 5.72
CA PHE A 43 13.13 2.92 4.46
C PHE A 43 13.23 4.43 4.54
N ASN A 44 14.14 4.99 3.73
CA ASN A 44 14.34 6.42 3.59
C ASN A 44 13.72 6.91 2.27
N LEU A 45 12.84 7.90 2.35
CA LEU A 45 12.14 8.50 1.20
C LEU A 45 13.06 9.28 0.25
N ASN A 46 14.21 9.76 0.72
CA ASN A 46 15.21 10.39 -0.14
C ASN A 46 16.02 9.36 -0.93
N ASP A 47 15.99 8.11 -0.51
CA ASP A 47 16.85 7.05 -1.03
C ASP A 47 16.24 6.32 -2.23
N ARG A 48 15.30 6.98 -2.93
CA ARG A 48 14.62 6.44 -4.12
C ARG A 48 15.58 6.07 -5.27
N ARG A 49 16.83 6.53 -5.22
CA ARG A 49 17.89 6.22 -6.19
C ARG A 49 18.83 5.10 -5.72
N ASN A 50 18.66 4.61 -4.51
CA ASN A 50 19.45 3.52 -3.97
C ASN A 50 18.79 2.17 -4.28
N ARG A 51 19.62 1.15 -4.49
CA ARG A 51 19.20 -0.22 -4.83
C ARG A 51 18.35 -0.88 -3.75
N ASP A 52 18.37 -0.35 -2.54
CA ASP A 52 17.65 -0.91 -1.40
C ASP A 52 16.19 -0.41 -1.30
N PHE A 53 15.77 0.56 -2.14
CA PHE A 53 14.38 0.97 -2.19
C PHE A 53 13.54 -0.08 -2.92
N PRO A 54 12.43 -0.59 -2.34
CA PRO A 54 11.70 -1.68 -2.97
C PRO A 54 11.10 -1.27 -4.33
N GLU A 55 11.45 -2.01 -5.38
CA GLU A 55 11.10 -1.69 -6.78
C GLU A 55 9.58 -1.63 -7.04
N TYR A 56 8.80 -2.37 -6.26
CA TYR A 56 7.34 -2.40 -6.33
C TYR A 56 6.68 -1.15 -5.72
N LEU A 57 7.43 -0.34 -4.96
CA LEU A 57 6.95 0.92 -4.39
C LEU A 57 7.29 2.11 -5.29
N ARG A 58 6.28 2.86 -5.66
CA ARG A 58 6.43 4.13 -6.39
C ARG A 58 5.87 5.29 -5.59
N SER A 59 6.48 6.47 -5.76
CA SER A 59 5.95 7.74 -5.27
C SER A 59 5.56 7.76 -3.78
N VAL A 60 6.39 7.18 -2.91
CA VAL A 60 6.09 7.11 -1.47
C VAL A 60 6.27 8.47 -0.80
N HIS A 61 5.24 8.97 -0.11
CA HIS A 61 5.21 10.28 0.51
C HIS A 61 4.43 10.25 1.84
N THR A 62 4.69 11.23 2.71
CA THR A 62 3.91 11.43 3.92
C THR A 62 2.62 12.17 3.58
N ILE A 63 1.48 11.71 4.11
CA ILE A 63 0.17 12.33 3.90
C ILE A 63 -0.43 12.90 5.20
N GLY A 64 0.22 12.68 6.34
CA GLY A 64 -0.17 13.28 7.62
C GLY A 64 0.61 12.73 8.80
N GLY A 65 0.46 13.37 9.96
CA GLY A 65 1.14 12.98 11.20
C GLY A 65 2.41 13.79 11.48
N LYS A 66 3.08 13.49 12.60
CA LYS A 66 4.32 14.17 13.03
C LYS A 66 5.54 13.40 12.54
N ASP A 67 6.08 13.83 11.41
CA ASP A 67 7.30 13.27 10.83
C ASP A 67 8.59 13.83 11.45
N HIS A 68 8.49 14.92 12.23
CA HIS A 68 9.63 15.64 12.82
C HIS A 68 10.71 16.02 11.80
N GLY A 69 10.32 16.22 10.53
CA GLY A 69 11.25 16.48 9.43
C GLY A 69 12.08 15.28 8.98
N SER A 70 11.85 14.08 9.54
CA SER A 70 12.52 12.86 9.11
C SER A 70 12.10 12.45 7.71
N LYS A 71 13.02 11.81 6.98
CA LYS A 71 12.75 11.13 5.72
C LYS A 71 12.83 9.61 5.87
N THR A 72 13.18 9.12 7.06
CA THR A 72 13.29 7.70 7.36
C THR A 72 12.13 7.26 8.24
N PHE A 73 11.46 6.20 7.82
CA PHE A 73 10.27 5.71 8.48
C PHE A 73 10.31 4.21 8.67
N ARG A 74 9.80 3.76 9.82
CA ARG A 74 9.56 2.34 10.11
C ARG A 74 8.09 2.03 9.92
N ILE A 75 7.76 1.01 9.14
CA ILE A 75 6.38 0.55 8.95
C ILE A 75 5.89 -0.13 10.23
N GLU A 76 4.72 0.29 10.69
CA GLU A 76 4.02 -0.30 11.83
C GLU A 76 2.85 -1.16 11.34
N GLU A 77 2.12 -0.68 10.33
CA GLU A 77 0.92 -1.35 9.83
C GLU A 77 0.56 -0.85 8.42
N ILE A 78 0.34 -1.75 7.47
CA ILE A 78 -0.35 -1.41 6.22
C ILE A 78 -1.84 -1.28 6.53
N THR A 79 -2.39 -0.08 6.45
CA THR A 79 -3.78 0.19 6.84
C THR A 79 -4.74 -0.11 5.71
N ARG A 80 -4.39 0.29 4.48
CA ARG A 80 -5.30 0.25 3.33
C ARG A 80 -4.54 0.05 2.02
N VAL A 81 -5.17 -0.65 1.09
CA VAL A 81 -4.85 -0.62 -0.34
C VAL A 81 -6.12 -0.25 -1.10
N ILE A 82 -5.99 0.61 -2.11
CA ILE A 82 -7.07 1.07 -2.97
C ILE A 82 -6.69 0.70 -4.39
N PHE A 83 -7.54 -0.09 -5.03
CA PHE A 83 -7.38 -0.51 -6.40
C PHE A 83 -8.34 0.32 -7.28
N ASP A 84 -7.81 0.94 -8.34
CA ASP A 84 -8.63 1.57 -9.37
C ASP A 84 -8.72 0.64 -10.59
N PRO A 85 -9.88 0.04 -10.88
CA PRO A 85 -10.05 -0.80 -12.06
C PRO A 85 -9.77 -0.09 -13.39
N ARG A 86 -9.82 1.25 -13.42
CA ARG A 86 -9.49 2.05 -14.61
C ARG A 86 -7.99 2.18 -14.82
N ASN A 87 -7.19 1.90 -13.80
CA ASN A 87 -5.75 1.91 -13.84
C ASN A 87 -5.20 0.68 -13.09
N PRO A 88 -5.36 -0.53 -13.66
CA PRO A 88 -5.04 -1.77 -12.98
C PRO A 88 -3.55 -1.93 -12.67
N GLU A 89 -2.71 -1.14 -13.32
CA GLU A 89 -1.26 -1.11 -13.12
C GLU A 89 -0.85 -0.41 -11.81
N LEU A 90 -1.74 0.43 -11.27
CA LEU A 90 -1.49 1.28 -10.12
C LEU A 90 -2.54 1.07 -9.04
N ALA A 91 -2.12 0.48 -7.93
CA ALA A 91 -2.87 0.57 -6.68
C ALA A 91 -2.23 1.63 -5.78
N THR A 92 -3.03 2.33 -4.97
CA THR A 92 -2.49 3.17 -3.90
C THR A 92 -2.55 2.43 -2.59
N TRP A 93 -1.57 2.66 -1.71
CA TRP A 93 -1.53 2.05 -0.40
C TRP A 93 -1.29 3.11 0.66
N GLU A 94 -1.74 2.81 1.87
CA GLU A 94 -1.48 3.62 3.05
C GLU A 94 -0.93 2.75 4.17
N ALA A 95 -0.04 3.33 4.96
CA ALA A 95 0.47 2.70 6.17
C ALA A 95 0.61 3.69 7.32
N LYS A 96 0.54 3.15 8.53
CA LYS A 96 1.07 3.80 9.74
C LYS A 96 2.56 3.49 9.82
N ALA A 97 3.32 4.52 10.14
CA ALA A 97 4.75 4.42 10.30
C ALA A 97 5.24 5.30 11.45
N THR A 98 6.41 4.98 11.98
CA THR A 98 7.11 5.78 12.98
C THR A 98 8.27 6.50 12.33
N ALA A 99 8.40 7.81 12.59
CA ALA A 99 9.57 8.57 12.15
C ALA A 99 10.81 8.13 12.91
N VAL A 100 11.89 7.82 12.19
CA VAL A 100 13.15 7.35 12.75
C VAL A 100 14.24 8.40 12.54
N SER A 101 15.10 8.58 13.53
CA SER A 101 16.27 9.45 13.43
C SER A 101 17.32 8.84 12.50
N GLU A 102 17.69 9.53 11.44
CA GLU A 102 18.76 9.10 10.53
C GLU A 102 20.13 8.98 11.22
N LYS A 103 20.36 9.77 12.27
CA LYS A 103 21.63 9.79 13.01
C LYS A 103 21.74 8.68 14.06
N THR A 104 20.63 8.31 14.69
CA THR A 104 20.64 7.43 15.86
C THR A 104 19.89 6.12 15.66
N GLY A 105 19.11 5.99 14.59
CA GLY A 105 18.23 4.84 14.34
C GLY A 105 17.06 4.72 15.31
N LYS A 106 16.89 5.68 16.23
CA LYS A 106 15.86 5.67 17.27
C LYS A 106 14.59 6.35 16.81
N ASP A 107 13.48 5.90 17.39
CA ASP A 107 12.15 6.42 17.11
C ASP A 107 12.03 7.84 17.67
N LEU A 108 11.68 8.77 16.79
CA LEU A 108 11.50 10.17 17.16
C LEU A 108 10.22 10.37 17.99
N ASN A 109 9.28 9.43 17.89
CA ASN A 109 7.97 9.50 18.55
C ASN A 109 7.91 8.67 19.85
N ALA A 110 9.01 8.03 20.28
CA ALA A 110 9.04 7.13 21.45
C ALA A 110 8.55 7.78 22.76
N ARG A 111 8.73 9.10 22.93
CA ARG A 111 8.25 9.82 24.12
C ARG A 111 6.73 10.00 24.18
N VAL A 112 6.02 9.87 23.06
CA VAL A 112 4.56 10.12 22.95
C VAL A 112 3.74 8.83 23.04
N ALA A 113 4.37 7.67 22.83
CA ALA A 113 3.72 6.35 22.82
C ALA A 113 3.02 5.94 24.13
N HIS A 114 3.33 6.59 25.25
CA HIS A 114 2.72 6.33 26.57
C HIS A 114 1.51 7.24 26.90
N SER A 115 1.07 8.10 25.98
CA SER A 115 -0.13 8.93 26.18
C SER A 115 -1.36 8.25 25.57
N ALA A 116 -2.42 8.10 26.36
CA ALA A 116 -3.66 7.40 25.99
C ALA A 116 -4.40 7.98 24.76
N ASN A 117 -3.98 9.15 24.25
CA ASN A 117 -4.48 9.75 23.02
C ASN A 117 -3.45 9.65 21.88
N ASN A 118 -3.28 8.44 21.34
CA ASN A 118 -2.27 8.07 20.33
C ASN A 118 -2.55 8.59 18.89
N HIS A 119 -3.49 9.51 18.71
CA HIS A 119 -3.86 10.06 17.39
C HIS A 119 -2.74 10.90 16.73
N GLY A 120 -1.67 11.24 17.46
CA GLY A 120 -0.55 12.06 16.96
C GLY A 120 0.81 11.34 16.86
N THR A 121 0.88 10.04 17.15
CA THR A 121 2.14 9.30 17.32
C THR A 121 2.64 8.67 16.00
N PHE A 122 1.75 8.45 15.04
CA PHE A 122 2.08 7.82 13.77
C PHE A 122 2.12 8.82 12.62
N VAL A 123 3.03 8.56 11.70
CA VAL A 123 3.07 9.19 10.38
C VAL A 123 2.25 8.30 9.45
N ARG A 124 1.35 8.92 8.69
CA ARG A 124 0.66 8.25 7.60
C ARG A 124 1.49 8.39 6.34
N ILE A 125 1.87 7.25 5.78
CA ILE A 125 2.60 7.15 4.52
C ILE A 125 1.64 6.65 3.45
N SER A 126 1.73 7.23 2.26
CA SER A 126 1.03 6.76 1.07
C SER A 126 2.02 6.53 -0.06
N GLY A 127 1.70 5.59 -0.94
CA GLY A 127 2.45 5.38 -2.16
C GLY A 127 1.60 4.69 -3.22
N SER A 128 2.22 4.48 -4.37
CA SER A 128 1.68 3.64 -5.44
C SER A 128 2.39 2.29 -5.42
N LEU A 129 1.65 1.23 -5.71
CA LEU A 129 2.17 -0.09 -6.04
C LEU A 129 2.13 -0.21 -7.55
N CYS A 130 3.27 -0.52 -8.17
CA CYS A 130 3.24 -1.04 -9.53
C CYS A 130 2.82 -2.50 -9.43
N VAL A 131 1.58 -2.79 -9.82
CA VAL A 131 1.08 -4.16 -9.95
C VAL A 131 1.56 -4.78 -11.27
N THR A 132 1.96 -3.93 -12.23
CA THR A 132 2.52 -4.35 -13.51
C THR A 132 3.88 -3.71 -13.81
N THR A 133 4.78 -4.51 -14.37
CA THR A 133 6.07 -4.04 -14.93
C THR A 133 6.08 -4.10 -16.46
N SER A 134 5.07 -4.74 -17.08
CA SER A 134 4.88 -4.77 -18.53
C SER A 134 3.39 -4.65 -18.89
N PRO A 135 3.00 -3.70 -19.75
CA PRO A 135 1.61 -3.50 -20.16
C PRO A 135 1.07 -4.62 -21.06
N ASP A 136 1.95 -5.46 -21.62
CA ASP A 136 1.57 -6.54 -22.55
C ASP A 136 1.29 -7.88 -21.85
N GLU A 137 1.46 -7.96 -20.53
CA GLU A 137 1.39 -9.21 -19.79
C GLU A 137 0.12 -9.33 -18.94
N PRO A 138 -0.57 -10.48 -18.93
CA PRO A 138 -1.74 -10.69 -18.08
C PRO A 138 -1.44 -10.46 -16.61
N ILE A 139 -2.33 -9.75 -15.90
CA ILE A 139 -2.14 -9.39 -14.49
C ILE A 139 -1.94 -10.61 -13.60
N GLU A 140 -2.54 -11.77 -13.93
CA GLU A 140 -2.31 -13.02 -13.20
C GLU A 140 -0.86 -13.50 -13.29
N SER A 141 -0.22 -13.40 -14.47
CA SER A 141 1.18 -13.77 -14.67
C SER A 141 2.14 -12.83 -13.93
N GLN A 142 1.77 -11.55 -13.81
CA GLN A 142 2.57 -10.56 -13.10
C GLN A 142 2.48 -10.75 -11.58
N LEU A 143 1.29 -11.01 -11.06
CA LEU A 143 1.08 -11.39 -9.67
C LEU A 143 1.78 -12.71 -9.34
N ALA A 144 1.71 -13.71 -10.24
CA ALA A 144 2.42 -14.97 -10.08
C ALA A 144 3.93 -14.77 -9.99
N ARG A 145 4.54 -13.92 -10.83
CA ARG A 145 5.97 -13.60 -10.72
C ARG A 145 6.34 -12.81 -9.47
N MET A 146 5.49 -11.89 -9.00
CA MET A 146 5.72 -11.23 -7.71
C MET A 146 5.77 -12.26 -6.57
N ILE A 147 4.89 -13.25 -6.61
CA ILE A 147 4.87 -14.37 -5.65
C ILE A 147 6.08 -15.30 -5.86
N GLU A 148 6.48 -15.60 -7.10
CA GLU A 148 7.59 -16.50 -7.41
C GLU A 148 8.96 -15.86 -7.08
N THR A 149 9.13 -14.56 -7.33
CA THR A 149 10.31 -13.80 -6.93
C THR A 149 10.46 -13.77 -5.40
N PHE A 150 9.33 -13.82 -4.70
CA PHE A 150 9.28 -13.91 -3.25
C PHE A 150 9.70 -15.32 -2.76
N GLU A 151 9.24 -16.40 -3.40
CA GLU A 151 9.64 -17.77 -3.03
C GLU A 151 11.12 -18.07 -3.32
N ARG A 152 11.74 -17.44 -4.30
CA ARG A 152 13.17 -17.66 -4.61
C ARG A 152 14.14 -16.95 -3.67
N LYS A 153 13.68 -15.96 -2.90
CA LYS A 153 14.52 -15.19 -1.96
C LYS A 153 14.43 -15.70 -0.51
N HIS A 154 13.67 -16.77 -0.28
CA HIS A 154 13.51 -17.48 0.98
C HIS A 154 13.75 -18.98 0.80
#